data_AF-M9R3S0-F1
#
_entry.id   AF-M9R3S0-F1
#
_cell.length_a   1.000
_cell.length_b   1.000
_cell.length_c   1.000
_cell.angle_alpha   90.00
_cell.angle_beta   90.00
_cell.angle_gamma   90.00
#
_symmetry.space_group_name_H-M   'P 1'
#
loop_
_entity.id
_entity.type
_entity.pdbx_description
1 polymer ?
#
loop_
_entity_poly.entity_id
_entity_poly.type
_entity_poly.pdbx_seq_one_letter_code
_entity_poly.pdbx_strand_id
1 'polypeptide(L)'
;MRAQANCAQYAPFGLLLMVLVEFQTPAPNALHVVGMLLVLGRAAHGYGFSASPPKMNLRVGGMMLTLASFLVSIFCLVSFAFASV
;
A
#
# COMPACT_ATOMS: atom_id res chain seq x y z
N MET A 1 -4.17 8.93 19.17
CA MET A 1 -4.37 7.48 18.92
C MET A 1 -4.87 7.12 17.51
N ARG A 2 -5.72 7.93 16.84
CA ARG A 2 -6.36 7.53 15.55
C ARG A 2 -5.40 7.28 14.37
N ALA A 3 -4.32 8.06 14.23
CA ALA A 3 -3.33 7.86 13.16
C ALA A 3 -2.62 6.50 13.26
N GLN A 4 -2.18 6.14 14.48
CA GLN A 4 -1.48 4.88 14.75
C GLN A 4 -2.41 3.68 14.57
N ALA A 5 -3.66 3.76 15.05
CA ALA A 5 -4.65 2.71 14.85
C ALA A 5 -4.92 2.45 13.35
N ASN A 6 -5.04 3.52 12.54
CA ASN A 6 -5.15 3.38 11.09
C ASN A 6 -3.90 2.69 10.49
N CYS A 7 -2.70 3.09 10.92
CA CYS A 7 -1.47 2.43 10.45
C CYS A 7 -1.42 0.94 10.78
N ALA A 8 -1.79 0.57 12.01
CA ALA A 8 -1.85 -0.81 12.45
C ALA A 8 -2.88 -1.66 11.69
N GLN A 9 -3.92 -1.05 11.11
CA GLN A 9 -4.91 -1.75 10.29
C GLN A 9 -4.44 -1.94 8.84
N TYR A 10 -3.93 -0.89 8.21
CA TYR A 10 -3.65 -0.91 6.76
C TYR A 10 -2.23 -1.32 6.40
N ALA A 11 -1.22 -0.95 7.19
CA ALA A 11 0.18 -1.25 6.84
C ALA A 11 0.49 -2.76 6.87
N PRO A 12 0.08 -3.55 7.89
CA PRO A 12 0.31 -4.99 7.89
C PRO A 12 -0.36 -5.71 6.72
N PHE A 13 -1.58 -5.29 6.34
CA PHE A 13 -2.28 -5.86 5.19
C PHE A 13 -1.57 -5.56 3.87
N GLY A 14 -1.05 -4.33 3.69
CA GLY A 14 -0.23 -3.98 2.53
C GLY A 14 1.05 -4.79 2.44
N LEU A 15 1.75 -4.98 3.56
CA LEU A 15 2.96 -5.80 3.62
C LEU A 15 2.66 -7.28 3.34
N LEU A 16 1.55 -7.80 3.84
CA LEU A 16 1.10 -9.16 3.54
C LEU A 16 0.91 -9.35 2.03
N LEU A 17 0.19 -8.44 1.37
CA LEU A 17 -0.01 -8.49 -0.08
C LEU A 17 1.31 -8.39 -0.85
N MET A 18 2.23 -7.50 -0.43
CA MET A 18 3.55 -7.35 -1.05
C MET A 18 4.38 -8.63 -0.94
N VAL A 19 4.38 -9.30 0.23
CA VAL A 19 5.06 -10.59 0.41
C VAL A 19 4.43 -11.69 -0.46
N LEU A 20 3.11 -11.72 -0.60
CA LEU A 20 2.47 -12.68 -1.50
C LEU A 20 2.86 -12.46 -2.96
N VAL A 21 3.06 -11.21 -3.38
CA VAL A 21 3.59 -10.86 -4.72
C VAL A 21 5.04 -11.30 -4.86
N GLU A 22 5.88 -11.12 -3.84
CA GLU A 22 7.29 -11.56 -3.82
C GLU A 22 7.42 -13.08 -3.99
N PHE A 23 6.52 -13.84 -3.36
CA PHE A 23 6.51 -15.30 -3.46
C PHE A 23 6.07 -15.84 -4.82
N GLN A 24 5.57 -14.99 -5.72
CA GLN A 24 5.32 -15.40 -7.09
C GLN A 24 6.62 -15.35 -7.92
N THR A 25 6.49 -15.46 -9.24
CA THR A 25 7.61 -15.36 -10.16
C THR A 25 8.40 -14.06 -9.98
N PRO A 26 9.70 -14.03 -10.38
CA PRO A 26 10.55 -12.86 -10.20
C PRO A 26 9.96 -11.63 -10.91
N ALA A 27 9.30 -10.76 -10.15
CA ALA A 27 8.70 -9.52 -10.64
C ALA A 27 9.23 -8.31 -9.85
N PRO A 28 10.56 -8.04 -9.88
CA PRO A 28 11.18 -6.99 -9.06
C PRO A 28 10.57 -5.60 -9.31
N ASN A 29 10.17 -5.33 -10.56
CA ASN A 29 9.51 -4.07 -10.91
C ASN A 29 8.14 -3.92 -10.23
N ALA A 30 7.35 -4.99 -10.16
CA ALA A 30 6.03 -4.97 -9.51
C ALA A 30 6.17 -4.70 -8.00
N LEU A 31 7.16 -5.32 -7.37
CA LEU A 31 7.47 -5.13 -5.95
C LEU A 31 7.89 -3.69 -5.63
N HIS A 32 8.74 -3.09 -6.46
CA HIS A 32 9.12 -1.69 -6.27
C HIS A 32 7.93 -0.75 -6.42
N VAL A 33 7.03 -0.98 -7.38
CA VAL A 33 5.82 -0.17 -7.54
C VAL A 33 4.90 -0.31 -6.33
N VAL A 34 4.60 -1.54 -5.90
CA VAL A 34 3.75 -1.82 -4.73
C VAL A 34 4.34 -1.19 -3.47
N GLY A 35 5.64 -1.41 -3.23
CA GLY A 35 6.34 -0.87 -2.07
C GLY A 35 6.38 0.66 -2.06
N MET A 36 6.63 1.28 -3.22
CA MET A 36 6.65 2.74 -3.34
C MET A 36 5.26 3.35 -3.05
N LEU A 37 4.19 2.79 -3.61
CA LEU A 37 2.82 3.22 -3.35
C LEU A 37 2.46 3.10 -1.86
N LEU A 38 2.82 1.96 -1.23
CA LEU A 38 2.54 1.71 0.18
C LEU A 38 3.32 2.69 1.08
N VAL A 39 4.63 2.82 0.89
CA VAL A 39 5.48 3.71 1.72
C VAL A 39 5.05 5.16 1.58
N LEU A 40 4.88 5.66 0.36
CA LEU A 40 4.45 7.04 0.12
C LEU A 40 3.04 7.28 0.67
N GLY A 41 2.12 6.35 0.48
CA GLY A 41 0.76 6.44 1.01
C GLY A 41 0.71 6.52 2.53
N ARG A 42 1.43 5.61 3.22
CA ARG A 42 1.47 5.59 4.69
C ARG A 42 2.17 6.81 5.28
N ALA A 43 3.28 7.25 4.68
CA ALA A 43 4.00 8.44 5.11
C ALA A 43 3.14 9.71 4.93
N ALA A 44 2.55 9.90 3.75
CA ALA A 44 1.71 11.05 3.46
C ALA A 44 0.45 11.08 4.34
N HIS A 45 -0.25 9.95 4.50
CA HIS A 45 -1.44 9.87 5.34
C HIS A 45 -1.12 10.15 6.81
N GLY A 46 -0.05 9.53 7.33
CA GLY A 46 0.41 9.71 8.71
C GLY A 46 0.78 11.18 8.99
N TYR A 47 1.57 11.79 8.11
CA TYR A 47 1.93 13.20 8.23
C TYR A 47 0.71 14.12 8.12
N GLY A 48 -0.19 13.86 7.16
CA GLY A 48 -1.43 14.62 7.00
C GLY A 48 -2.36 14.54 8.22
N PHE A 49 -2.36 13.41 8.93
CA PHE A 49 -3.11 13.22 10.16
C PHE A 49 -2.46 13.94 11.35
N SER A 50 -1.14 13.87 11.48
CA SER A 50 -0.39 14.43 12.61
C SER A 50 -0.23 15.95 12.58
N ALA A 51 -0.51 16.60 11.44
CA ALA A 51 -0.46 18.06 11.32
C ALA A 51 -1.61 18.75 12.08
N SER A 52 -1.34 19.95 12.60
CA SER A 52 -2.33 20.84 13.22
C SER A 52 -2.32 22.21 12.52
N PRO A 53 -3.37 22.59 11.77
CA PRO A 53 -4.56 21.78 11.48
C PRO A 53 -4.27 20.58 10.55
N PRO A 54 -5.11 19.53 10.55
CA PRO A 54 -4.91 18.36 9.69
C PRO A 54 -4.91 18.73 8.20
N LYS A 55 -3.96 18.17 7.44
CA LYS A 55 -3.82 18.43 6.00
C LYS A 55 -4.65 17.41 5.21
N MET A 56 -5.88 17.80 4.83
CA MET A 56 -6.83 16.88 4.21
C MET A 56 -6.34 16.26 2.90
N ASN A 57 -5.67 17.04 2.06
CA ASN A 57 -5.13 16.57 0.78
C ASN A 57 -4.15 15.40 0.99
N LEU A 58 -3.32 15.45 2.04
CA LEU A 58 -2.37 14.39 2.37
C LEU A 58 -3.04 13.18 3.01
N ARG A 59 -4.10 13.38 3.79
CA ARG A 59 -4.91 12.27 4.34
C ARG A 59 -5.60 11.50 3.22
N VAL A 60 -6.31 12.20 2.33
CA VAL A 60 -7.04 11.58 1.22
C VAL A 60 -6.06 10.98 0.21
N GLY A 61 -5.09 11.77 -0.26
CA GLY A 61 -4.08 11.30 -1.21
C GLY A 61 -3.27 10.11 -0.69
N GLY A 62 -2.83 10.16 0.57
CA GLY A 62 -2.11 9.05 1.19
C GLY A 62 -2.97 7.78 1.33
N MET A 63 -4.27 7.93 1.59
CA MET A 63 -5.19 6.78 1.62
C MET A 63 -5.41 6.21 0.21
N MET A 64 -5.54 7.06 -0.82
CA MET A 64 -5.66 6.63 -2.21
C MET A 64 -4.43 5.85 -2.67
N LEU A 65 -3.22 6.32 -2.33
CA LEU A 65 -1.97 5.58 -2.61
C LEU A 65 -1.92 4.24 -1.88
N THR A 66 -2.36 4.19 -0.61
CA THR A 66 -2.44 2.94 0.15
C THR A 66 -3.38 1.94 -0.53
N LEU A 67 -4.59 2.37 -0.92
CA LEU A 67 -5.55 1.51 -1.62
C LEU A 67 -5.05 1.11 -3.02
N ALA A 68 -4.38 2.02 -3.74
CA ALA A 68 -3.74 1.70 -5.01
C ALA A 68 -2.68 0.60 -4.85
N SER A 69 -1.87 0.63 -3.77
CA SER A 69 -0.91 -0.45 -3.50
C SER A 69 -1.59 -1.82 -3.34
N PHE A 70 -2.77 -1.85 -2.72
CA PHE A 70 -3.55 -3.10 -2.57
C PHE A 70 -4.09 -3.55 -3.91
N LEU A 71 -4.68 -2.64 -4.70
CA LEU A 71 -5.25 -2.96 -6.00
C LEU A 71 -4.18 -3.47 -6.97
N VAL A 72 -3.00 -2.85 -7.01
CA VAL A 72 -1.87 -3.30 -7.82
C VAL A 72 -1.39 -4.68 -7.35
N SER A 73 -1.27 -4.90 -6.04
CA SER A 73 -0.87 -6.23 -5.52
C SER A 73 -1.87 -7.32 -5.90
N ILE A 74 -3.17 -7.05 -5.72
CA ILE A 74 -4.25 -7.98 -6.08
C ILE A 74 -4.23 -8.25 -7.59
N PHE A 75 -4.08 -7.22 -8.41
CA PHE A 75 -3.98 -7.36 -9.85
C PHE A 75 -2.81 -8.28 -10.24
N CYS A 76 -1.62 -8.03 -9.69
CA CYS A 76 -0.45 -8.88 -9.92
C CYS A 76 -0.71 -10.33 -9.51
N LEU A 77 -1.24 -10.57 -8.31
CA LEU A 77 -1.53 -11.92 -7.81
C LEU A 77 -2.52 -12.67 -8.71
N VAL A 78 -3.58 -12.00 -9.14
CA VAL A 78 -4.58 -12.57 -10.05
C VAL A 78 -3.94 -12.86 -11.41
N SER A 79 -3.15 -11.94 -11.97
CA SER A 79 -2.46 -12.16 -13.24
C SER A 79 -1.48 -13.35 -13.17
N PHE A 80 -0.74 -13.48 -12.08
CA PHE A 80 0.19 -14.60 -11.89
C PHE A 80 -0.56 -15.93 -11.78
N ALA A 81 -1.68 -15.97 -11.07
CA ALA A 81 -2.50 -17.17 -10.93
C ALA A 81 -3.01 -17.70 -12.29
N PHE A 82 -3.37 -16.81 -13.23
CA PHE A 82 -3.80 -17.19 -14.58
C PHE A 82 -2.65 -17.46 -15.54
N ALA A 83 -1.46 -16.88 -15.33
CA ALA A 83 -0.29 -17.11 -16.16
C ALA A 83 0.44 -18.44 -15.84
N SER A 84 0.17 -19.02 -14.66
CA SER A 84 0.72 -20.30 -14.21
C SER A 84 -0.12 -21.54 -14.60
N VAL A 85 -1.18 -21.36 -15.39
CA VAL A 85 -2.03 -22.42 -15.97
C VAL A 85 -1.65 -22.62 -17.44
#